data_AF-A0AAD2HKR2-F1
#
_entry.id   AF-A0AAD2HKR2-F1
#
_cell.length_a   1.000
_cell.length_b   1.000
_cell.length_c   1.000
_cell.angle_alpha   90.00
_cell.angle_beta   90.00
_cell.angle_gamma   90.00
#
_symmetry.space_group_name_H-M   'P 1'
#
loop_
_entity.id
_entity.type
_entity.pdbx_description
1 polymer ?
#
loop_
_entity_poly.entity_id
_entity_poly.type
_entity_poly.pdbx_seq_one_letter_code
_entity_poly.pdbx_strand_id
1 'polypeptide(L)'
;MRLYIMEHHRTGLTWNPQGLAVAEYTQSGAPSAPPAPAPPAAAAASAASGGGVAAVFAELNRGEDVTKGLRKVDKSEMTHKNPALRGSGVVSASSGPSPAKRPIKPSKPSALSGKKPSKLALEGKSWAVEHFENESSLSLDDCQLNQAVNIYGCKNSTVVIKGKVNAVTLVNCTKTSVLVDSVVSSVSVTNSPSFALQILGTVPMIQLDSTDSGQIYLSKGSLGAEITTAKCSAINISLPVEGQEDGVFEEQAVPEMLKSVIKDGKLVTSVVEHIG
;
A
#
# COMPACT_ATOMS: atom_id res chain seq x y z
N MET A 1 33.53 -3.30 9.57
CA MET A 1 32.91 -2.38 8.56
C MET A 1 32.25 -1.16 9.20
N ARG A 2 31.34 -1.30 10.18
CA ARG A 2 30.65 -0.16 10.82
C ARG A 2 31.58 0.84 11.52
N LEU A 3 32.63 0.36 12.20
CA LEU A 3 33.60 1.23 12.89
C LEU A 3 34.43 2.07 11.90
N TYR A 4 34.91 1.46 10.83
CA TYR A 4 35.67 2.14 9.76
C TYR A 4 34.89 3.31 9.13
N ILE A 5 33.59 3.14 8.90
CA ILE A 5 32.72 4.18 8.32
C ILE A 5 32.54 5.36 9.29
N MET A 6 32.39 5.07 10.59
CA MET A 6 32.24 6.13 11.61
C MET A 6 33.54 6.90 11.86
N GLU A 7 34.68 6.27 11.64
CA GLU A 7 36.00 6.87 11.82
C GLU A 7 36.40 7.73 10.61
N HIS A 8 36.15 7.26 9.38
CA HIS A 8 36.63 7.92 8.16
C HIS A 8 35.57 8.69 7.36
N HIS A 9 34.27 8.41 7.54
CA HIS A 9 33.17 9.01 6.77
C HIS A 9 32.06 9.56 7.68
N ARG A 10 32.44 10.41 8.64
CA ARG A 10 31.55 10.95 9.69
C ARG A 10 30.38 11.78 9.15
N THR A 11 30.52 12.33 7.94
CA THR A 11 29.50 13.14 7.23
C THR A 11 28.87 12.40 6.04
N GLY A 12 29.13 11.09 5.89
CA GLY A 12 28.66 10.28 4.77
C GLY A 12 29.73 10.02 3.70
N LEU A 13 29.48 9.04 2.85
CA LEU A 13 30.32 8.72 1.69
C LEU A 13 30.00 9.69 0.56
N THR A 14 30.96 10.52 0.16
CA THR A 14 30.83 11.39 -1.02
C THR A 14 31.51 10.74 -2.21
N TRP A 15 30.78 10.63 -3.31
CA TRP A 15 31.29 10.07 -4.57
C TRP A 15 32.00 11.18 -5.37
N ASN A 16 33.22 10.90 -5.84
CA ASN A 16 33.91 11.80 -6.77
C ASN A 16 33.60 11.38 -8.23
N PRO A 17 32.83 12.19 -8.99
CA PRO A 17 32.49 11.87 -10.38
C PRO A 17 33.68 11.96 -11.35
N GLN A 18 34.80 12.56 -10.93
CA GLN A 18 36.08 12.59 -11.66
C GLN A 18 37.08 11.73 -10.90
N GLY A 19 36.99 10.41 -11.06
CA GLY A 19 37.84 9.46 -10.34
C GLY A 19 39.34 9.74 -10.51
N LEU A 20 40.13 9.49 -9.46
CA LEU A 20 41.59 9.58 -9.45
C LEU A 20 42.20 8.19 -9.31
N ALA A 21 43.41 7.99 -9.84
CA ALA A 21 44.12 6.73 -9.68
C ALA A 21 44.53 6.53 -8.21
N VAL A 22 44.44 5.29 -7.70
CA VAL A 22 44.71 4.98 -6.28
C VAL A 22 46.11 5.41 -5.83
N ALA A 23 47.08 5.44 -6.74
CA ALA A 23 48.46 5.87 -6.46
C ALA A 23 48.61 7.38 -6.21
N GLU A 24 47.63 8.19 -6.63
CA GLU A 24 47.67 9.66 -6.52
C GLU A 24 46.82 10.19 -5.36
N TYR A 25 46.18 9.30 -4.59
CA TYR A 25 45.33 9.70 -3.46
C TYR A 25 46.18 10.10 -2.25
N THR A 26 46.22 11.40 -1.95
CA THR A 26 46.70 11.93 -0.67
C THR A 26 45.54 12.44 0.17
N GLN A 27 45.46 12.01 1.43
CA GLN A 27 44.42 12.42 2.39
C GLN A 27 44.62 13.89 2.81
N SER A 28 44.02 14.82 2.07
CA SER A 28 44.00 16.25 2.42
C SER A 28 42.79 16.58 3.30
N GLY A 29 43.04 17.28 4.41
CA GLY A 29 42.05 17.73 5.38
C GLY A 29 40.94 18.60 4.78
N ALA A 30 39.83 18.66 5.53
CA ALA A 30 38.57 19.28 5.16
C ALA A 30 38.72 20.70 4.57
N PRO A 31 38.07 21.00 3.43
CA PRO A 31 38.04 22.35 2.90
C PRO A 31 37.18 23.27 3.80
N SER A 32 37.72 24.44 4.11
CA SER A 32 37.06 25.53 4.82
C SER A 32 35.84 26.05 4.05
N ALA A 33 34.75 26.32 4.77
CA ALA A 33 33.51 26.85 4.22
C ALA A 33 33.73 28.19 3.46
N PRO A 34 33.07 28.39 2.30
CA PRO A 34 33.08 29.67 1.61
C PRO A 34 32.31 30.74 2.42
N PRO A 35 32.71 32.02 2.34
CA PRO A 35 32.02 33.11 3.03
C PRO A 35 30.62 33.34 2.45
N ALA A 36 29.66 33.62 3.33
CA ALA A 36 28.27 33.85 2.97
C ALA A 36 28.09 35.13 2.11
N PRO A 37 27.21 35.11 1.09
CA PRO A 37 26.88 36.31 0.32
C PRO A 37 26.09 37.31 1.16
N ALA A 38 26.37 38.60 0.96
CA ALA A 38 25.71 39.70 1.65
C ALA A 38 24.20 39.78 1.30
N PRO A 39 23.34 40.16 2.25
CA PRO A 39 21.89 40.26 2.00
C PRO A 39 21.56 41.46 1.09
N PRO A 40 20.60 41.32 0.17
CA PRO A 40 20.14 42.43 -0.67
C PRO A 40 19.33 43.45 0.14
N ALA A 41 19.45 44.72 -0.24
CA ALA A 41 18.79 45.86 0.40
C ALA A 41 17.25 45.77 0.33
N ALA A 42 16.60 46.16 1.42
CA ALA A 42 15.15 46.15 1.57
C ALA A 42 14.48 47.21 0.68
N ALA A 43 13.58 46.78 -0.20
CA ALA A 43 12.59 47.64 -0.82
C ALA A 43 11.33 47.66 0.06
N ALA A 44 10.90 48.87 0.44
CA ALA A 44 9.67 49.10 1.17
C ALA A 44 8.44 48.75 0.31
N ALA A 45 7.49 48.02 0.88
CA ALA A 45 6.15 47.89 0.33
C ALA A 45 5.11 47.97 1.46
N SER A 46 4.04 48.68 1.13
CA SER A 46 3.00 49.25 1.98
C SER A 46 2.10 48.24 2.69
N ALA A 47 1.51 48.72 3.78
CA ALA A 47 0.49 48.07 4.58
C ALA A 47 -0.76 47.64 3.79
N ALA A 48 -1.29 46.46 4.12
CA ALA A 48 -2.71 46.15 3.98
C ALA A 48 -3.14 45.19 5.10
N SER A 49 -4.22 45.58 5.77
CA SER A 49 -4.93 44.84 6.81
C SER A 49 -5.63 43.61 6.26
N GLY A 50 -5.46 42.45 6.90
CA GLY A 50 -6.27 41.26 6.62
C GLY A 50 -6.03 40.15 7.63
N GLY A 51 -6.98 39.95 8.55
CA GLY A 51 -7.02 38.79 9.43
C GLY A 51 -7.27 37.49 8.65
N GLY A 52 -6.66 36.40 9.11
CA GLY A 52 -6.66 35.09 8.46
C GLY A 52 -5.32 34.38 8.65
N VAL A 53 -5.19 33.13 8.20
CA VAL A 53 -4.06 32.19 8.44
C VAL A 53 -2.63 32.77 8.41
N ALA A 54 -2.41 33.88 7.71
CA ALA A 54 -1.16 34.66 7.74
C ALA A 54 -0.82 35.25 9.12
N ALA A 55 -1.81 35.64 9.92
CA ALA A 55 -1.62 36.09 11.31
C ALA A 55 -1.09 34.97 12.21
N VAL A 56 -1.46 33.72 11.94
CA VAL A 56 -1.05 32.52 12.67
C VAL A 56 0.39 32.14 12.32
N PHE A 57 0.78 32.30 11.05
CA PHE A 57 2.17 32.13 10.60
C PHE A 57 3.10 33.25 11.09
N ALA A 58 2.60 34.50 11.18
CA ALA A 58 3.32 35.60 11.83
C ALA A 58 3.46 35.36 13.34
N GLU A 59 2.51 34.67 13.97
CA GLU A 59 2.60 34.26 15.38
C GLU A 59 3.62 33.15 15.62
N LEU A 60 3.73 32.20 14.70
CA LEU A 60 4.76 31.15 14.74
C LEU A 60 6.18 31.69 14.52
N ASN A 61 6.34 32.76 13.73
CA ASN A 61 7.64 33.37 13.43
C ASN A 61 8.14 34.35 14.51
N ARG A 62 7.52 34.37 15.70
CA ARG A 62 8.00 35.17 16.85
C ARG A 62 9.28 34.65 17.53
N GLY A 63 9.88 33.57 17.03
CA GLY A 63 11.20 33.10 17.49
C GLY A 63 11.32 32.98 19.02
N GLU A 64 12.43 33.45 19.59
CA GLU A 64 12.74 33.39 21.03
C GLU A 64 11.74 34.16 21.92
N ASP A 65 10.98 35.11 21.35
CA ASP A 65 9.99 35.91 22.09
C ASP A 65 8.74 35.13 22.50
N VAL A 66 8.48 33.96 21.91
CA VAL A 66 7.40 33.04 22.32
C VAL A 66 7.55 32.61 23.79
N THR A 67 8.77 32.58 24.30
CA THR A 67 9.06 32.14 25.68
C THR A 67 8.78 33.19 26.75
N LYS A 68 8.56 34.46 26.38
CA LYS A 68 8.33 35.57 27.33
C LYS A 68 6.94 35.53 27.98
N GLY A 69 5.97 34.85 27.35
CA GLY A 69 4.59 34.73 27.85
C GLY A 69 4.31 33.51 28.76
N LEU A 70 5.26 32.59 28.89
CA LEU A 70 5.07 31.39 29.71
C LEU A 70 5.44 31.67 31.17
N ARG A 71 4.57 31.24 32.11
CA ARG A 71 4.86 31.27 33.55
C ARG A 71 6.16 30.51 33.80
N LYS A 72 7.16 31.19 34.37
CA LYS A 72 8.39 30.52 34.83
C LYS A 72 8.02 29.54 35.93
N VAL A 73 8.27 28.27 35.65
CA VAL A 73 8.03 27.16 36.58
C VAL A 73 8.95 27.33 37.78
N ASP A 74 8.36 27.36 38.97
CA ASP A 74 9.11 27.58 40.20
C ASP A 74 9.96 26.36 40.52
N LYS A 75 11.07 26.56 41.24
CA LYS A 75 12.09 25.50 41.41
C LYS A 75 11.56 24.28 42.18
N SER A 76 10.49 24.48 42.96
CA SER A 76 9.75 23.48 43.71
C SER A 76 8.88 22.57 42.82
N GLU A 77 8.51 23.00 41.60
CA GLU A 77 7.68 22.28 40.64
C GLU A 77 8.53 21.46 39.62
N MET A 78 9.86 21.59 39.67
CA MET A 78 10.76 20.85 38.79
C MET A 78 11.06 19.45 39.36
N THR A 79 10.55 18.41 38.70
CA THR A 79 10.72 17.00 39.11
C THR A 79 12.18 16.51 39.16
N HIS A 80 13.12 17.20 38.51
CA HIS A 80 14.56 16.89 38.62
C HIS A 80 15.23 17.49 39.86
N LYS A 81 14.66 18.54 40.47
CA LYS A 81 15.19 19.25 41.66
C LYS A 81 14.44 18.93 42.95
N ASN A 82 13.22 18.40 42.86
CA ASN A 82 12.42 18.00 44.01
C ASN A 82 12.08 16.49 43.92
N PRO A 83 12.88 15.61 44.57
CA PRO A 83 12.65 14.17 44.57
C PRO A 83 11.29 13.72 45.12
N ALA A 84 10.64 14.53 45.97
CA ALA A 84 9.33 14.21 46.55
C ALA A 84 8.19 14.19 45.52
N LEU A 85 8.33 14.91 44.39
CA LEU A 85 7.34 14.92 43.30
C LEU A 85 7.37 13.64 42.44
N ARG A 86 8.35 12.75 42.62
CA ARG A 86 8.42 11.47 41.90
C ARG A 86 7.62 10.35 42.60
N GLY A 87 7.17 10.58 43.84
CA GLY A 87 6.60 9.55 44.71
C GLY A 87 5.09 9.38 44.68
N SER A 88 4.33 10.20 43.95
CA SER A 88 2.85 10.09 43.91
C SER A 88 2.39 9.31 42.68
N GLY A 89 2.41 7.99 42.82
CA GLY A 89 1.87 7.05 41.85
C GLY A 89 1.63 5.67 42.45
N VAL A 90 1.34 5.61 43.76
CA VAL A 90 0.90 4.38 44.42
C VAL A 90 -0.63 4.42 44.44
N VAL A 91 -1.24 3.58 43.60
CA VAL A 91 -2.69 3.48 43.46
C VAL A 91 -3.24 2.78 44.69
N SER A 92 -3.96 3.50 45.56
CA SER A 92 -4.71 2.89 46.66
C SER A 92 -5.94 2.16 46.10
N ALA A 93 -6.03 0.85 46.36
CA ALA A 93 -7.17 0.02 46.05
C ALA A 93 -8.35 0.39 46.97
N SER A 94 -9.40 0.98 46.41
CA SER A 94 -10.71 1.05 47.02
C SER A 94 -11.72 0.25 46.19
N SER A 95 -12.50 -0.56 46.90
CA SER A 95 -13.54 -1.47 46.41
C SER A 95 -14.66 -0.71 45.68
N GLY A 96 -14.87 -1.04 44.40
CA GLY A 96 -15.99 -0.60 43.56
C GLY A 96 -16.23 -1.59 42.41
N PRO A 97 -17.45 -1.66 41.85
CA PRO A 97 -17.95 -2.86 41.16
C PRO A 97 -17.39 -3.02 39.73
N SER A 98 -17.09 -4.29 39.39
CA SER A 98 -16.90 -4.94 38.09
C SER A 98 -16.22 -4.17 36.93
N PRO A 99 -15.11 -4.68 36.35
CA PRO A 99 -14.40 -3.99 35.29
C PRO A 99 -15.15 -4.05 33.96
N ALA A 100 -15.68 -2.90 33.56
CA ALA A 100 -16.04 -2.62 32.18
C ALA A 100 -14.81 -2.81 31.27
N LYS A 101 -15.07 -3.34 30.07
CA LYS A 101 -14.10 -3.66 29.01
C LYS A 101 -13.08 -2.53 28.82
N ARG A 102 -11.79 -2.87 28.82
CA ARG A 102 -10.71 -1.96 28.40
C ARG A 102 -11.05 -1.37 27.02
N PRO A 103 -10.84 -0.06 26.79
CA PRO A 103 -10.98 0.49 25.45
C PRO A 103 -9.93 -0.18 24.55
N ILE A 104 -10.41 -0.83 23.50
CA ILE A 104 -9.59 -1.37 22.43
C ILE A 104 -8.80 -0.18 21.88
N LYS A 105 -7.46 -0.28 21.91
CA LYS A 105 -6.61 0.73 21.24
C LYS A 105 -7.15 0.89 19.82
N PRO A 106 -7.60 2.08 19.40
CA PRO A 106 -7.99 2.28 18.01
C PRO A 106 -6.79 1.90 17.15
N SER A 107 -6.97 0.91 16.29
CA SER A 107 -6.00 0.59 15.25
C SER A 107 -5.79 1.88 14.45
N LYS A 108 -4.52 2.25 14.22
CA LYS A 108 -4.20 3.42 13.40
C LYS A 108 -5.01 3.31 12.10
N PRO A 109 -5.75 4.35 11.70
CA PRO A 109 -6.45 4.33 10.43
C PRO A 109 -5.43 4.04 9.31
N SER A 110 -5.80 3.20 8.36
CA SER A 110 -4.92 2.77 7.24
C SER A 110 -4.34 3.95 6.45
N ALA A 111 -4.89 5.16 6.61
CA ALA A 111 -4.36 6.42 6.08
C ALA A 111 -2.98 6.82 6.66
N LEU A 112 -2.52 6.19 7.74
CA LEU A 112 -1.26 6.49 8.45
C LEU A 112 -0.22 5.35 8.40
N SER A 113 -0.49 4.30 7.62
CA SER A 113 0.53 3.35 7.21
C SER A 113 1.35 4.01 6.10
N GLY A 114 2.66 4.18 6.31
CA GLY A 114 3.52 4.83 5.32
C GLY A 114 3.34 4.18 3.94
N LYS A 115 3.01 4.99 2.93
CA LYS A 115 2.87 4.53 1.55
C LYS A 115 4.20 3.92 1.12
N LYS A 116 4.20 2.61 0.87
CA LYS A 116 5.32 1.95 0.19
C LYS A 116 5.44 2.58 -1.20
N PRO A 117 6.67 2.75 -1.73
CA PRO A 117 6.83 3.31 -3.06
C PRO A 117 6.13 2.42 -4.08
N SER A 118 5.40 3.03 -5.02
CA SER A 118 4.84 2.33 -6.16
C SER A 118 5.98 1.82 -7.04
N LYS A 119 5.80 0.64 -7.61
CA LYS A 119 6.82 -0.03 -8.43
C LYS A 119 6.16 -0.66 -9.65
N LEU A 120 6.66 -0.28 -10.82
CA LEU A 120 6.35 -0.91 -12.09
C LEU A 120 7.67 -1.25 -12.77
N ALA A 121 8.06 -2.52 -12.75
CA ALA A 121 9.32 -2.94 -13.33
C ALA A 121 9.25 -4.40 -13.79
N LEU A 122 9.98 -4.72 -14.86
CA LEU A 122 10.23 -6.09 -15.28
C LEU A 122 11.46 -6.63 -14.55
N GLU A 123 11.25 -7.59 -13.66
CA GLU A 123 12.31 -8.27 -12.89
C GLU A 123 12.58 -9.64 -13.49
N GLY A 124 13.59 -9.69 -14.37
CA GLY A 124 13.90 -10.88 -15.15
C GLY A 124 12.79 -11.22 -16.13
N LYS A 125 11.90 -12.14 -15.74
CA LYS A 125 10.71 -12.54 -16.52
C LYS A 125 9.40 -12.21 -15.81
N SER A 126 9.45 -11.53 -14.67
CA SER A 126 8.25 -11.23 -13.89
C SER A 126 8.03 -9.73 -13.84
N TRP A 127 6.90 -9.27 -14.34
CA TRP A 127 6.44 -7.90 -14.10
C TRP A 127 6.00 -7.76 -12.65
N ALA A 128 6.56 -6.77 -11.96
CA ALA A 128 6.16 -6.36 -10.62
C ALA A 128 5.35 -5.08 -10.72
N VAL A 129 4.06 -5.15 -10.38
CA VAL A 129 3.11 -4.04 -10.29
C VAL A 129 2.70 -3.90 -8.82
N GLU A 130 3.37 -3.03 -8.07
CA GLU A 130 3.23 -2.98 -6.62
C GLU A 130 2.80 -1.60 -6.12
N HIS A 131 1.92 -1.60 -5.11
CA HIS A 131 1.59 -0.42 -4.29
C HIS A 131 1.03 0.79 -5.04
N PHE A 132 0.44 0.58 -6.21
CA PHE A 132 -0.33 1.63 -6.89
C PHE A 132 -1.66 1.90 -6.19
N GLU A 133 -2.01 3.17 -6.02
CA GLU A 133 -3.26 3.59 -5.40
C GLU A 133 -3.93 4.66 -6.26
N ASN A 134 -5.20 4.46 -6.62
CA ASN A 134 -6.01 5.39 -7.44
C ASN A 134 -5.49 5.61 -8.87
N GLU A 135 -4.84 4.60 -9.47
CA GLU A 135 -4.34 4.69 -10.84
C GLU A 135 -5.27 3.97 -11.81
N SER A 136 -5.93 4.72 -12.70
CA SER A 136 -6.92 4.18 -13.62
C SER A 136 -6.36 3.67 -14.95
N SER A 137 -5.06 3.84 -15.21
CA SER A 137 -4.46 3.57 -16.54
C SER A 137 -3.05 2.96 -16.49
N LEU A 138 -2.81 1.97 -15.62
CA LEU A 138 -1.55 1.24 -15.63
C LEU A 138 -1.55 0.25 -16.78
N SER A 139 -0.73 0.50 -17.80
CA SER A 139 -0.59 -0.40 -18.95
C SER A 139 0.76 -1.08 -18.94
N LEU A 140 0.75 -2.39 -19.21
CA LEU A 140 1.92 -3.19 -19.54
C LEU A 140 1.84 -3.50 -21.03
N ASP A 141 2.60 -2.75 -21.81
CA ASP A 141 2.71 -2.93 -23.26
C ASP A 141 3.76 -4.00 -23.59
N ASP A 142 3.58 -4.69 -24.72
CA ASP A 142 4.52 -5.69 -25.26
C ASP A 142 4.87 -6.86 -24.31
N CYS A 143 3.88 -7.35 -23.54
CA CYS A 143 4.10 -8.50 -22.66
C CYS A 143 4.36 -9.79 -23.46
N GLN A 144 5.34 -10.58 -23.01
CA GLN A 144 5.77 -11.80 -23.68
C GLN A 144 5.19 -13.07 -23.05
N LEU A 145 5.04 -14.12 -23.84
CA LEU A 145 4.48 -15.43 -23.46
C LEU A 145 5.16 -16.07 -22.25
N ASN A 146 6.47 -15.86 -22.12
CA ASN A 146 7.30 -16.43 -21.06
C ASN A 146 7.34 -15.56 -19.80
N GLN A 147 6.66 -14.42 -19.79
CA GLN A 147 6.62 -13.50 -18.66
C GLN A 147 5.39 -13.76 -17.77
N ALA A 148 5.54 -13.48 -16.48
CA ALA A 148 4.43 -13.49 -15.53
C ALA A 148 4.16 -12.07 -15.01
N VAL A 149 2.93 -11.79 -14.59
CA VAL A 149 2.55 -10.49 -14.04
C VAL A 149 2.11 -10.65 -12.60
N ASN A 150 2.84 -10.01 -11.67
CA ASN A 150 2.54 -10.00 -10.25
C ASN A 150 2.03 -8.62 -9.84
N ILE A 151 0.79 -8.56 -9.38
CA ILE A 151 0.10 -7.36 -8.94
C ILE A 151 -0.07 -7.47 -7.42
N TYR A 152 0.60 -6.59 -6.68
CA TYR A 152 0.67 -6.68 -5.21
C TYR A 152 0.30 -5.37 -4.52
N GLY A 153 -0.65 -5.44 -3.59
CA GLY A 153 -0.94 -4.29 -2.72
C GLY A 153 -1.52 -3.09 -3.45
N CYS A 154 -2.07 -3.26 -4.66
CA CYS A 154 -2.70 -2.20 -5.43
C CYS A 154 -4.09 -1.88 -4.87
N LYS A 155 -4.52 -0.62 -4.94
CA LYS A 155 -5.85 -0.20 -4.47
C LYS A 155 -6.51 0.74 -5.45
N ASN A 156 -7.81 0.53 -5.71
CA ASN A 156 -8.62 1.39 -6.58
C ASN A 156 -7.89 1.68 -7.91
N SER A 157 -7.34 0.65 -8.54
CA SER A 157 -6.45 0.80 -9.70
C SER A 157 -6.81 -0.18 -10.80
N THR A 158 -6.58 0.21 -12.05
CA THR A 158 -6.83 -0.61 -13.23
C THR A 158 -5.51 -0.94 -13.91
N VAL A 159 -5.24 -2.24 -14.09
CA VAL A 159 -4.05 -2.77 -14.77
C VAL A 159 -4.47 -3.40 -16.09
N VAL A 160 -3.90 -2.92 -17.19
CA VAL A 160 -4.14 -3.42 -18.55
C VAL A 160 -2.90 -4.15 -19.04
N ILE A 161 -3.01 -5.45 -19.25
CA ILE A 161 -1.94 -6.34 -19.69
C ILE A 161 -2.17 -6.63 -21.17
N LYS A 162 -1.41 -5.97 -22.04
CA LYS A 162 -1.50 -6.18 -23.49
C LYS A 162 -0.53 -7.27 -23.92
N GLY A 163 -1.04 -8.22 -24.70
CA GLY A 163 -0.31 -9.40 -25.13
C GLY A 163 -0.58 -10.64 -24.27
N LYS A 164 0.05 -11.74 -24.68
CA LYS A 164 -0.15 -13.05 -24.06
C LYS A 164 0.94 -13.31 -23.02
N VAL A 165 0.56 -13.56 -21.78
CA VAL A 165 1.48 -13.83 -20.66
C VAL A 165 1.36 -15.26 -20.16
N ASN A 166 2.37 -15.73 -19.43
CA ASN A 166 2.34 -17.07 -18.85
C ASN A 166 1.27 -17.16 -17.76
N ALA A 167 1.33 -16.25 -16.78
CA ALA A 167 0.48 -16.25 -15.59
C ALA A 167 0.24 -14.81 -15.10
N VAL A 168 -0.89 -14.60 -14.43
CA VAL A 168 -1.21 -13.33 -13.75
C VAL A 168 -1.59 -13.63 -12.30
N THR A 169 -0.99 -12.92 -11.36
CA THR A 169 -1.18 -13.13 -9.92
C THR A 169 -1.54 -11.82 -9.25
N LEU A 170 -2.70 -11.76 -8.59
CA LEU A 170 -3.17 -10.61 -7.82
C LEU A 170 -3.14 -10.99 -6.33
N VAL A 171 -2.39 -10.24 -5.53
CA VAL A 171 -2.27 -10.51 -4.09
C VAL A 171 -2.47 -9.24 -3.29
N ASN A 172 -3.32 -9.30 -2.26
CA ASN A 172 -3.54 -8.21 -1.32
C ASN A 172 -3.96 -6.89 -2.00
N CYS A 173 -4.72 -6.97 -3.08
CA CYS A 173 -5.24 -5.82 -3.82
C CYS A 173 -6.65 -5.44 -3.34
N THR A 174 -7.14 -4.23 -3.57
CA THR A 174 -8.49 -3.85 -3.14
C THR A 174 -9.13 -2.94 -4.16
N LYS A 175 -10.30 -3.32 -4.70
CA LYS A 175 -10.93 -2.57 -5.81
C LYS A 175 -9.99 -2.45 -7.01
N THR A 176 -9.32 -3.54 -7.35
CA THR A 176 -8.38 -3.57 -8.47
C THR A 176 -9.00 -4.28 -9.65
N SER A 177 -8.99 -3.61 -10.80
CA SER A 177 -9.48 -4.15 -12.06
C SER A 177 -8.30 -4.60 -12.91
N VAL A 178 -8.38 -5.78 -13.50
CA VAL A 178 -7.35 -6.32 -14.39
C VAL A 178 -7.98 -6.69 -15.71
N LEU A 179 -7.47 -6.09 -16.77
CA LEU A 179 -7.79 -6.43 -18.15
C LEU A 179 -6.58 -7.16 -18.74
N VAL A 180 -6.79 -8.37 -19.25
CA VAL A 180 -5.72 -9.18 -19.85
C VAL A 180 -6.16 -9.76 -21.18
N ASP A 181 -5.26 -9.70 -22.17
CA ASP A 181 -5.55 -10.28 -23.49
C ASP A 181 -5.61 -11.81 -23.41
N SER A 182 -4.54 -12.48 -23.01
CA SER A 182 -4.53 -13.94 -22.91
C SER A 182 -3.50 -14.43 -21.90
N VAL A 183 -3.83 -15.56 -21.26
CA VAL A 183 -3.00 -16.20 -20.25
C VAL A 183 -2.77 -17.66 -20.65
N VAL A 184 -1.52 -18.13 -20.56
CA VAL A 184 -1.15 -19.50 -20.96
C VAL A 184 -1.53 -20.53 -19.91
N SER A 185 -1.32 -20.20 -18.64
CA SER A 185 -1.45 -21.14 -17.53
C SER A 185 -2.66 -20.80 -16.67
N SER A 186 -2.53 -19.83 -15.77
CA SER A 186 -3.61 -19.47 -14.85
C SER A 186 -3.58 -18.00 -14.43
N VAL A 187 -4.75 -17.54 -13.97
CA VAL A 187 -4.91 -16.30 -13.21
C VAL A 187 -5.20 -16.67 -11.77
N SER A 188 -4.41 -16.16 -10.83
CA SER A 188 -4.59 -16.42 -9.39
C SER A 188 -4.90 -15.11 -8.66
N VAL A 189 -5.95 -15.12 -7.82
CA VAL A 189 -6.37 -13.97 -7.02
C VAL A 189 -6.43 -14.38 -5.56
N THR A 190 -5.62 -13.73 -4.72
CA THR A 190 -5.53 -14.06 -3.29
C THR A 190 -5.68 -12.81 -2.43
N ASN A 191 -6.52 -12.90 -1.39
CA ASN A 191 -6.75 -11.81 -0.44
C ASN A 191 -7.03 -10.45 -1.12
N SER A 192 -7.79 -10.46 -2.21
CA SER A 192 -7.96 -9.26 -3.05
C SER A 192 -9.41 -8.86 -3.24
N PRO A 193 -10.07 -8.27 -2.21
CA PRO A 193 -11.50 -8.01 -2.25
C PRO A 193 -11.91 -6.96 -3.29
N SER A 194 -13.14 -7.08 -3.79
CA SER A 194 -13.73 -6.17 -4.78
C SER A 194 -12.96 -6.13 -6.10
N PHE A 195 -12.35 -7.23 -6.54
CA PHE A 195 -11.62 -7.26 -7.80
C PHE A 195 -12.56 -7.38 -9.00
N ALA A 196 -12.10 -6.89 -10.15
CA ALA A 196 -12.70 -7.19 -11.45
C ALA A 196 -11.63 -7.76 -12.37
N LEU A 197 -11.93 -8.86 -13.04
CA LEU A 197 -11.03 -9.51 -14.00
C LEU A 197 -11.74 -9.62 -15.33
N GLN A 198 -11.17 -9.07 -16.39
CA GLN A 198 -11.69 -9.21 -17.75
C GLN A 198 -10.64 -9.85 -18.64
N ILE A 199 -11.07 -10.88 -19.35
CA ILE A 199 -10.22 -11.68 -20.22
C ILE A 199 -10.74 -11.49 -21.64
N LEU A 200 -9.90 -10.97 -22.54
CA LEU A 200 -10.31 -10.67 -23.92
C LEU A 200 -10.15 -11.88 -24.85
N GLY A 201 -9.16 -12.73 -24.58
CA GLY A 201 -8.85 -13.94 -25.31
C GLY A 201 -8.96 -15.17 -24.41
N THR A 202 -7.93 -16.01 -24.38
CA THR A 202 -8.01 -17.33 -23.73
C THR A 202 -7.41 -17.33 -22.33
N VAL A 203 -8.04 -18.10 -21.42
CA VAL A 203 -7.47 -18.52 -20.13
C VAL A 203 -7.88 -19.98 -19.87
N PRO A 204 -6.95 -20.86 -19.43
CA PRO A 204 -7.34 -22.23 -19.05
C PRO A 204 -7.89 -22.34 -17.63
N MET A 205 -7.34 -21.60 -16.67
CA MET A 205 -7.68 -21.76 -15.26
C MET A 205 -7.67 -20.43 -14.50
N ILE A 206 -8.64 -20.26 -13.60
CA ILE A 206 -8.72 -19.14 -12.65
C ILE A 206 -8.82 -19.71 -11.24
N GLN A 207 -7.99 -19.21 -10.34
CA GLN A 207 -7.90 -19.67 -8.95
C GLN A 207 -8.15 -18.51 -8.02
N LEU A 208 -9.16 -18.63 -7.16
CA LEU A 208 -9.52 -17.62 -6.17
C LEU A 208 -9.31 -18.19 -4.77
N ASP A 209 -8.57 -17.47 -3.94
CA ASP A 209 -8.36 -17.83 -2.53
C ASP A 209 -8.58 -16.63 -1.60
N SER A 210 -9.29 -16.86 -0.50
CA SER A 210 -9.48 -15.87 0.58
C SER A 210 -9.93 -14.50 0.06
N THR A 211 -10.83 -14.45 -0.92
CA THR A 211 -11.22 -13.23 -1.64
C THR A 211 -12.73 -13.07 -1.69
N ASP A 212 -13.20 -11.86 -1.38
CA ASP A 212 -14.63 -11.53 -1.31
C ASP A 212 -15.01 -10.49 -2.36
N SER A 213 -16.22 -10.59 -2.93
CA SER A 213 -16.76 -9.69 -3.96
C SER A 213 -15.87 -9.66 -5.21
N GLY A 214 -16.07 -10.59 -6.13
CA GLY A 214 -15.28 -10.70 -7.36
C GLY A 214 -16.17 -10.73 -8.60
N GLN A 215 -15.76 -10.01 -9.65
CA GLN A 215 -16.42 -10.04 -10.96
C GLN A 215 -15.44 -10.54 -12.01
N ILE A 216 -15.80 -11.61 -12.72
CA ILE A 216 -14.96 -12.22 -13.75
C ILE A 216 -15.70 -12.19 -15.09
N TYR A 217 -15.16 -11.49 -16.08
CA TYR A 217 -15.69 -11.44 -17.44
C TYR A 217 -14.84 -12.34 -18.34
N LEU A 218 -15.47 -13.39 -18.86
CA LEU A 218 -14.84 -14.33 -19.79
C LEU A 218 -15.08 -13.93 -21.25
N SER A 219 -14.15 -14.27 -22.13
CA SER A 219 -14.36 -14.17 -23.58
C SER A 219 -14.97 -15.46 -24.14
N LYS A 220 -15.40 -15.39 -25.41
CA LYS A 220 -15.84 -16.56 -26.20
C LYS A 220 -14.73 -17.63 -26.31
N GLY A 221 -13.46 -17.23 -26.24
CA GLY A 221 -12.31 -18.14 -26.29
C GLY A 221 -11.97 -18.82 -24.95
N SER A 222 -12.60 -18.41 -23.85
CA SER A 222 -12.33 -18.92 -22.49
C SER A 222 -13.51 -19.65 -21.86
N LEU A 223 -14.49 -20.12 -22.66
CA LEU A 223 -15.65 -20.86 -22.14
C LEU A 223 -15.28 -22.22 -21.51
N GLY A 224 -14.12 -22.78 -21.86
CA GLY A 224 -13.58 -24.00 -21.24
C GLY A 224 -12.70 -23.75 -20.01
N ALA A 225 -12.72 -22.54 -19.44
CA ALA A 225 -11.88 -22.20 -18.30
C ALA A 225 -12.35 -22.91 -17.02
N GLU A 226 -11.42 -23.52 -16.28
CA GLU A 226 -11.68 -24.09 -14.97
C GLU A 226 -11.56 -23.01 -13.89
N ILE A 227 -12.53 -22.93 -12.99
CA ILE A 227 -12.54 -21.94 -11.91
C ILE A 227 -12.57 -22.66 -10.57
N THR A 228 -11.53 -22.47 -9.76
CA THR A 228 -11.44 -23.04 -8.41
C THR A 228 -11.54 -21.93 -7.37
N THR A 229 -12.39 -22.11 -6.37
CA THR A 229 -12.57 -21.16 -5.27
C THR A 229 -12.25 -21.80 -3.93
N ALA A 230 -11.59 -21.05 -3.05
CA ALA A 230 -11.29 -21.45 -1.69
C ALA A 230 -11.51 -20.26 -0.76
N LYS A 231 -12.44 -20.40 0.21
CA LYS A 231 -12.73 -19.34 1.19
C LYS A 231 -13.06 -17.99 0.50
N CYS A 232 -13.87 -18.05 -0.55
CA CYS A 232 -14.34 -16.88 -1.28
C CYS A 232 -15.83 -16.65 -1.02
N SER A 233 -16.27 -15.40 -1.15
CA SER A 233 -17.68 -15.05 -1.10
C SER A 233 -18.06 -14.03 -2.17
N ALA A 234 -19.33 -14.03 -2.60
CA ALA A 234 -19.87 -13.10 -3.59
C ALA A 234 -19.04 -13.02 -4.89
N ILE A 235 -18.71 -14.18 -5.47
CA ILE A 235 -18.01 -14.28 -6.75
C ILE A 235 -19.04 -14.47 -7.86
N ASN A 236 -19.01 -13.62 -8.86
CA ASN A 236 -19.86 -13.73 -10.05
C ASN A 236 -18.99 -13.88 -11.31
N ILE A 237 -19.47 -14.71 -12.23
CA ILE A 237 -18.84 -14.98 -13.52
C ILE A 237 -19.80 -14.53 -14.61
N SER A 238 -19.33 -13.62 -15.45
CA SER A 238 -20.05 -13.09 -16.60
C SER A 238 -19.60 -13.82 -17.86
N LEU A 239 -20.51 -14.61 -18.42
CA LEU A 239 -20.30 -15.38 -19.65
C LEU A 239 -20.84 -14.62 -20.87
N PRO A 240 -20.13 -14.57 -22.00
CA PRO A 240 -20.62 -13.92 -23.19
C PRO A 240 -21.75 -14.73 -23.81
N VAL A 241 -22.85 -14.06 -24.18
CA VAL A 241 -24.02 -14.72 -24.74
C VAL A 241 -23.78 -15.08 -26.22
N GLU A 242 -24.06 -16.33 -26.60
CA GLU A 242 -23.90 -16.79 -27.97
C GLU A 242 -24.89 -16.08 -28.91
N GLY A 243 -24.41 -15.61 -30.07
CA GLY A 243 -25.24 -14.93 -31.06
C GLY A 243 -25.57 -13.46 -30.79
N GLN A 244 -25.08 -12.88 -29.67
CA GLN A 244 -25.22 -11.45 -29.37
C GLN A 244 -23.92 -10.66 -29.69
N GLU A 245 -24.05 -9.34 -29.72
CA GLU A 245 -22.92 -8.42 -29.87
C GLU A 245 -21.92 -8.56 -28.72
N ASP A 246 -20.65 -8.24 -28.99
CA ASP A 246 -19.62 -8.25 -27.96
C ASP A 246 -19.94 -7.22 -26.88
N GLY A 247 -20.01 -7.66 -25.63
CA GLY A 247 -20.33 -6.81 -24.48
C GLY A 247 -21.64 -7.18 -23.77
N VAL A 248 -22.44 -8.11 -24.32
CA VAL A 248 -23.57 -8.67 -23.56
C VAL A 248 -23.14 -9.93 -22.83
N PHE A 249 -23.30 -9.90 -21.51
CA PHE A 249 -22.93 -11.00 -20.62
C PHE A 249 -24.12 -11.49 -19.80
N GLU A 250 -24.17 -12.79 -19.59
CA GLU A 250 -25.03 -13.43 -18.60
C GLU A 250 -24.22 -13.67 -17.32
N GLU A 251 -24.72 -13.14 -16.20
CA GLU A 251 -24.06 -13.26 -14.91
C GLU A 251 -24.50 -14.53 -14.18
N GLN A 252 -23.52 -15.30 -13.69
CA GLN A 252 -23.75 -16.51 -12.91
C GLN A 252 -22.97 -16.42 -11.60
N ALA A 253 -23.68 -16.54 -10.48
CA ALA A 253 -23.06 -16.53 -9.17
C ALA A 253 -22.40 -17.88 -8.86
N VAL A 254 -21.19 -17.85 -8.33
CA VAL A 254 -20.50 -19.06 -7.85
C VAL A 254 -21.09 -19.47 -6.50
N PRO A 255 -21.52 -20.72 -6.34
CA PRO A 255 -22.00 -21.21 -5.05
C PRO A 255 -20.90 -21.18 -3.98
N GLU A 256 -21.20 -20.61 -2.82
CA GLU A 256 -20.25 -20.47 -1.72
C GLU A 256 -20.55 -21.38 -0.51
N MET A 257 -21.75 -21.96 -0.45
CA MET A 257 -22.16 -22.83 0.66
C MET A 257 -22.14 -24.31 0.26
N LEU A 258 -21.45 -25.12 1.06
CA LEU A 258 -21.40 -26.57 0.92
C LEU A 258 -22.19 -27.24 2.05
N LYS A 259 -23.03 -28.22 1.70
CA LYS A 259 -23.71 -29.08 2.67
C LYS A 259 -22.97 -30.39 2.79
N SER A 260 -22.54 -30.72 4.01
CA SER A 260 -21.91 -31.99 4.31
C SER A 260 -22.81 -32.84 5.18
N VAL A 261 -23.06 -34.09 4.78
CA VAL A 261 -23.94 -35.05 5.48
C VAL A 261 -23.20 -36.37 5.65
N ILE A 262 -23.36 -37.01 6.81
CA ILE A 262 -22.87 -38.38 7.03
C ILE A 262 -23.92 -39.36 6.50
N LYS A 263 -23.56 -40.17 5.50
CA LYS A 263 -24.38 -41.26 4.95
C LYS A 263 -23.59 -42.56 5.00
N ASP A 264 -24.15 -43.59 5.61
CA ASP A 264 -23.52 -44.92 5.75
C ASP A 264 -22.09 -44.85 6.32
N GLY A 265 -21.88 -43.95 7.30
CA GLY A 265 -20.57 -43.72 7.91
C GLY A 265 -19.55 -42.95 7.04
N LYS A 266 -19.94 -42.47 5.85
CA LYS A 266 -19.10 -41.67 4.95
C LYS A 266 -19.56 -40.22 4.89
N LEU A 267 -18.60 -39.30 4.81
CA LEU A 267 -18.86 -37.88 4.59
C LEU A 267 -19.17 -37.64 3.10
N VAL A 268 -20.34 -37.10 2.81
CA VAL A 268 -20.76 -36.71 1.45
C VAL A 268 -21.01 -35.20 1.44
N THR A 269 -20.35 -34.49 0.53
CA THR A 269 -20.48 -33.04 0.38
C THR A 269 -21.13 -32.70 -0.96
N SER A 270 -22.11 -31.81 -0.92
CA SER A 270 -22.78 -31.25 -2.10
C SER A 270 -22.83 -29.73 -2.01
N VAL A 271 -22.91 -29.07 -3.15
CA VAL A 271 -23.16 -27.63 -3.22
C VAL A 271 -24.60 -27.36 -2.79
N VAL A 272 -24.83 -26.26 -2.05
CA VAL A 272 -26.18 -25.77 -1.79
C VAL A 272 -26.54 -24.75 -2.86
N GLU A 273 -27.54 -25.09 -3.66
CA GLU A 273 -28.13 -24.17 -4.63
C GLU A 273 -29.12 -23.26 -3.90
N HIS A 274 -28.86 -21.96 -3.90
CA HIS A 274 -29.90 -20.96 -3.71
C HIS A 274 -30.25 -20.42 -5.09
N ILE A 275 -31.49 -20.62 -5.52
CA ILE A 275 -32.01 -19.98 -6.73
C ILE A 275 -32.12 -18.49 -6.38
N GLY A 276 -31.18 -17.69 -6.87
CA GLY A 276 -31.15 -16.23 -6.80
C GLY A 276 -31.31 -15.66 -8.19
#